data_AF-A0A6N8H686-F1
#
_entry.id   AF-A0A6N8H686-F1
#
_cell.length_a   1.000
_cell.length_b   1.000
_cell.length_c   1.000
_cell.angle_alpha   90.00
_cell.angle_beta   90.00
_cell.angle_gamma   90.00
#
_symmetry.space_group_name_H-M   'P 1'
#
loop_
_entity.id
_entity.type
_entity.pdbx_description
1 polymer ?
#
loop_
_entity_poly.entity_id
_entity_poly.type
_entity_poly.pdbx_seq_one_letter_code
_entity_poly.pdbx_strand_id
1 'polypeptide(L)'
;MTAEDFTNLHLQYLSTQAEGELPATIEHDFHNGRMVDHYFVTPSPNFWNDEAIRELEGVTGIMFLQQPDGAPWKILVNDTTMFKEVYFDFPEEEFRRMLANSNVILPGEPGFIPPVQA
;
A
#
# COMPACT_ATOMS: atom_id res chain seq x y z
N MET A 1 -3.08 11.42 4.51
CA MET A 1 -2.45 10.95 3.25
C MET A 1 -3.53 10.80 2.18
N THR A 2 -3.14 10.95 0.92
CA THR A 2 -4.03 10.88 -0.26
C THR A 2 -3.50 9.87 -1.26
N ALA A 3 -4.31 9.50 -2.24
CA ALA A 3 -3.90 8.62 -3.34
C ALA A 3 -2.66 9.11 -4.09
N GLU A 4 -2.45 10.42 -4.17
CA GLU A 4 -1.28 11.01 -4.85
C GLU A 4 0.02 10.78 -4.09
N ASP A 5 -0.06 10.39 -2.81
CA ASP A 5 1.09 10.04 -2.00
C ASP A 5 1.67 8.66 -2.35
N PHE A 6 0.94 7.85 -3.11
CA PHE A 6 1.29 6.47 -3.43
C PHE A 6 1.05 6.18 -4.90
N THR A 7 2.13 6.11 -5.67
CA THR A 7 2.06 5.93 -7.13
C THR A 7 2.81 4.69 -7.56
N ASN A 8 2.63 4.29 -8.81
CA ASN A 8 3.34 3.15 -9.41
C ASN A 8 3.18 1.85 -8.61
N LEU A 9 1.98 1.58 -8.09
CA LEU A 9 1.73 0.35 -7.36
C LEU A 9 1.74 -0.85 -8.31
N HIS A 10 2.65 -1.82 -8.11
CA HIS A 10 2.75 -3.00 -8.97
C HIS A 10 3.31 -4.22 -8.23
N LEU A 11 2.97 -5.43 -8.68
CA LEU A 11 3.22 -6.68 -7.95
C LEU A 11 4.72 -7.02 -7.85
N GLN A 12 5.21 -7.33 -6.64
CA GLN A 12 6.64 -7.61 -6.42
C GLN A 12 7.11 -8.86 -7.16
N TYR A 13 6.34 -9.95 -7.17
CA TYR A 13 6.79 -11.22 -7.75
C TYR A 13 6.84 -11.21 -9.29
N LEU A 14 6.33 -10.15 -9.93
CA LEU A 14 6.44 -9.92 -11.37
C LEU A 14 7.46 -8.84 -11.72
N SER A 15 8.22 -8.33 -10.75
CA SER A 15 9.01 -7.11 -10.91
C SER A 15 10.27 -7.09 -10.07
N THR A 16 11.16 -6.16 -10.40
CA THR A 16 12.35 -5.85 -9.61
C THR A 16 12.17 -4.45 -9.06
N GLN A 17 12.45 -4.24 -7.77
CA GLN A 17 12.33 -2.94 -7.13
C GLN A 17 13.16 -1.88 -7.88
N ALA A 18 12.53 -0.77 -8.25
CA ALA A 18 13.19 0.38 -8.82
C ALA A 18 13.68 1.36 -7.74
N GLU A 19 14.55 2.29 -8.12
CA GLU A 19 15.02 3.35 -7.22
C GLU A 19 13.84 4.24 -6.77
N GLY A 20 13.77 4.51 -5.45
CA GLY A 20 12.71 5.31 -4.84
C GLY A 20 11.44 4.53 -4.50
N GLU A 21 11.35 3.25 -4.87
CA GLU A 21 10.24 2.40 -4.47
C GLU A 21 10.45 1.81 -3.09
N LEU A 22 9.34 1.57 -2.39
CA LEU A 22 9.30 0.83 -1.14
C LEU A 22 8.50 -0.46 -1.31
N PRO A 23 8.86 -1.53 -0.57
CA PRO A 23 7.97 -2.66 -0.38
C PRO A 23 6.66 -2.20 0.24
N ALA A 24 5.55 -2.66 -0.33
CA ALA A 24 4.22 -2.43 0.16
C ALA A 24 3.42 -3.73 0.25
N THR A 25 2.45 -3.74 1.15
CA THR A 25 1.53 -4.86 1.32
C THR A 25 0.10 -4.33 1.32
N ILE A 26 -0.81 -5.00 0.62
CA ILE A 26 -2.25 -4.76 0.74
C ILE A 26 -2.87 -5.99 1.39
N GLU A 27 -3.49 -5.76 2.54
CA GLU A 27 -4.22 -6.78 3.29
C GLU A 27 -5.72 -6.45 3.20
N HIS A 28 -6.47 -7.30 2.50
CA HIS A 28 -7.89 -7.08 2.25
C HIS A 28 -8.72 -8.35 2.42
N ASP A 29 -9.96 -8.17 2.82
CA ASP A 29 -10.95 -9.23 2.98
C ASP A 29 -11.57 -9.58 1.63
N PHE A 30 -11.81 -10.87 1.43
CA PHE A 30 -12.55 -11.43 0.30
C PHE A 30 -13.46 -12.56 0.79
N HIS A 31 -14.35 -13.07 -0.07
CA HIS A 31 -15.44 -13.98 0.35
C HIS A 31 -14.99 -15.21 1.19
N ASN A 32 -13.78 -15.72 0.97
CA ASN A 32 -13.27 -16.93 1.63
C ASN A 32 -12.18 -16.65 2.69
N GLY A 33 -11.94 -15.39 3.06
CA GLY A 33 -10.95 -15.05 4.09
C GLY A 33 -10.25 -13.73 3.82
N ARG A 34 -8.99 -13.66 4.20
CA ARG A 34 -8.17 -12.47 4.05
C ARG A 34 -6.99 -12.75 3.15
N MET A 35 -6.73 -11.85 2.23
CA MET A 35 -5.62 -11.94 1.30
C MET A 35 -4.58 -10.90 1.63
N VAL A 36 -3.32 -11.25 1.36
CA VAL A 36 -2.17 -10.39 1.52
C VAL A 36 -1.34 -10.48 0.25
N ASP A 37 -1.29 -9.39 -0.52
CA ASP A 37 -0.45 -9.28 -1.71
C ASP A 37 0.68 -8.27 -1.50
N HIS A 38 1.79 -8.51 -2.19
CA HIS A 38 3.01 -7.73 -2.07
C HIS A 38 3.24 -6.92 -3.33
N TYR A 39 3.47 -5.61 -3.14
CA TYR A 39 3.64 -4.62 -4.19
C TYR A 39 4.93 -3.82 -3.97
N PHE A 40 5.45 -3.20 -5.01
CA PHE A 40 6.27 -2.01 -4.87
C PHE A 40 5.38 -0.78 -5.06
N VAL A 41 5.69 0.29 -4.33
CA VAL A 41 5.00 1.58 -4.42
C VAL A 41 6.04 2.69 -4.41
N THR A 42 5.79 3.77 -5.15
CA THR A 42 6.60 4.99 -5.11
C THR A 42 5.91 6.04 -4.25
N PRO A 43 6.42 6.34 -3.04
CA PRO A 43 5.88 7.40 -2.22
C PRO A 43 6.19 8.79 -2.78
N SER A 44 5.25 9.72 -2.67
CA SER A 44 5.43 11.11 -3.14
C SER A 44 6.37 11.92 -2.24
N PRO A 45 6.86 13.08 -2.70
CA PRO A 45 7.55 14.03 -1.82
C PRO A 45 6.71 14.50 -0.62
N ASN A 46 5.37 14.54 -0.74
CA ASN A 46 4.50 14.93 0.37
C ASN A 46 4.50 13.87 1.47
N PHE A 47 4.51 12.58 1.12
CA PHE A 47 4.69 11.49 2.07
C PHE A 47 5.99 11.68 2.88
N TRP A 48 7.11 11.95 2.21
CA TRP A 48 8.40 12.15 2.87
C TRP A 48 8.51 13.43 3.69
N ASN A 49 7.67 14.43 3.38
CA ASN A 49 7.64 15.70 4.11
C ASN A 49 6.67 15.69 5.31
N ASP A 50 5.85 14.64 5.46
CA ASP A 50 4.97 14.47 6.61
C ASP A 50 5.76 14.40 7.92
N GLU A 51 5.29 15.12 8.94
CA GLU A 51 5.99 15.25 10.21
C GLU A 51 6.21 13.89 10.89
N ALA A 52 5.20 13.03 10.90
CA ALA A 52 5.29 11.72 11.55
C ALA A 52 6.24 10.78 10.78
N ILE A 53 6.31 10.91 9.46
CA ILE A 53 7.28 10.15 8.65
C ILE A 53 8.72 10.62 8.88
N ARG A 54 8.93 11.94 9.02
CA ARG A 54 10.26 12.52 9.26
C ARG A 54 10.85 12.18 10.63
N GLU A 55 10.03 11.75 11.58
CA GLU A 55 10.47 11.29 12.90
C GLU A 55 10.98 9.84 12.93
N LEU A 56 10.80 9.10 11.82
CA LEU A 56 11.34 7.76 11.63
C LEU A 56 12.82 7.83 11.22
N GLU A 57 13.60 6.82 11.60
CA GLU A 57 15.01 6.74 11.22
C GLU A 57 15.18 6.34 9.75
N GLY A 58 14.22 5.57 9.22
CA GLY A 58 14.04 5.31 7.80
C GLY A 58 12.87 4.38 7.54
N VAL A 59 12.18 4.54 6.41
CA VAL A 59 11.02 3.70 6.09
C VAL A 59 11.45 2.43 5.36
N THR A 60 11.04 1.27 5.86
CA THR A 60 11.36 -0.04 5.26
C THR A 60 10.19 -0.66 4.51
N GLY A 61 8.96 -0.23 4.78
CA GLY A 61 7.80 -0.68 4.03
C GLY A 61 6.50 -0.03 4.50
N ILE A 62 5.46 -0.20 3.69
CA ILE A 62 4.13 0.38 3.89
C ILE A 62 3.08 -0.72 3.82
N MET A 63 2.14 -0.77 4.76
CA MET A 63 1.02 -1.71 4.73
C MET A 63 -0.29 -0.95 4.64
N PHE A 64 -1.13 -1.32 3.67
CA PHE A 64 -2.50 -0.86 3.53
C PHE A 64 -3.42 -1.95 4.07
N LEU A 65 -4.08 -1.67 5.18
CA LEU A 65 -4.85 -2.66 5.94
C LEU A 65 -6.34 -2.33 5.88
N GLN A 66 -7.14 -3.21 5.30
CA GLN A 66 -8.58 -3.06 5.30
C GLN A 66 -9.11 -3.16 6.73
N GLN A 67 -9.98 -2.22 7.09
CA GLN A 67 -10.63 -2.21 8.40
C GLN A 67 -12.06 -2.79 8.30
N PRO A 68 -12.58 -3.36 9.41
CA PRO A 68 -13.94 -3.86 9.46
C PRO A 68 -14.99 -2.78 9.17
N ASP A 69 -16.20 -3.22 8.79
CA ASP A 69 -17.40 -2.39 8.70
C ASP A 69 -17.28 -1.16 7.78
N GLY A 70 -16.36 -1.20 6.80
CA GLY A 70 -16.13 -0.09 5.87
C GLY A 70 -15.47 1.13 6.51
N ALA A 71 -14.85 0.96 7.68
CA ALA A 71 -14.00 2.00 8.27
C ALA A 71 -12.84 2.35 7.33
N PRO A 72 -12.26 3.56 7.43
CA PRO A 72 -11.09 3.95 6.63
C PRO A 72 -9.98 2.90 6.74
N TRP A 73 -9.30 2.65 5.63
CA TRP A 73 -8.11 1.80 5.63
C TRP A 73 -7.06 2.38 6.59
N LYS A 74 -6.20 1.52 7.12
CA LYS A 74 -5.02 1.96 7.86
C LYS A 74 -3.80 1.87 6.97
N ILE A 75 -3.04 2.95 6.92
CA ILE A 75 -1.67 2.91 6.42
C ILE A 75 -0.76 2.74 7.64
N LEU A 76 -0.04 1.63 7.69
CA LEU A 76 1.02 1.38 8.65
C LEU A 76 2.36 1.56 7.95
N VAL A 77 3.24 2.38 8.54
CA VAL A 77 4.59 2.63 8.02
C VAL A 77 5.63 2.09 9.00
N ASN A 78 6.47 1.18 8.52
CA ASN A 78 7.49 0.51 9.33
C ASN A 78 8.82 1.27 9.30
N ASP A 79 9.37 1.54 10.47
CA ASP A 79 10.72 2.08 10.62
C ASP A 79 11.81 1.00 10.47
N THR A 80 13.03 1.41 10.16
CA THR A 80 14.21 0.53 10.01
C THR A 80 14.56 -0.17 11.32
N THR A 81 14.22 0.44 12.45
CA THR A 81 14.46 -0.14 13.78
C THR A 81 13.35 -1.07 14.26
N MET A 82 12.16 -1.05 13.61
CA MET A 82 10.95 -1.76 14.03
C MET A 82 10.45 -1.40 15.46
N PHE A 83 10.94 -0.31 16.07
CA PHE A 83 10.47 0.18 17.37
C PHE A 83 9.44 1.29 17.28
N LYS A 84 9.31 1.91 16.09
CA LYS A 84 8.34 2.96 15.80
C LYS A 84 7.47 2.56 14.63
N GLU A 85 6.18 2.78 14.81
CA GLU A 85 5.14 2.56 13.81
C GLU A 85 4.28 3.81 13.74
N VAL A 86 3.96 4.23 12.52
CA VAL A 86 3.04 5.35 12.28
C VAL A 86 1.81 4.83 11.57
N TYR A 87 0.65 5.27 12.05
CA TYR A 87 -0.65 4.90 11.52
C TYR A 87 -1.36 6.12 10.95
N PHE A 88 -1.91 5.98 9.75
CA PHE A 88 -2.81 6.97 9.16
C PHE A 88 -4.15 6.34 8.82
N ASP A 89 -5.22 7.12 9.00
CA ASP A 89 -6.48 6.82 8.34
C ASP A 89 -6.34 7.14 6.85
N PHE A 90 -6.82 6.21 6.03
CA PHE A 90 -6.82 6.31 4.59
C PHE A 90 -8.23 6.05 4.06
N PRO A 91 -8.95 7.12 3.65
CA PRO A 91 -10.33 6.98 3.19
C PRO A 91 -10.47 5.96 2.06
N GLU A 92 -11.59 5.21 2.06
CA GLU A 92 -11.90 4.23 1.00
C GLU A 92 -11.75 4.85 -0.39
N GLU A 93 -12.28 6.05 -0.62
CA GLU A 93 -12.21 6.74 -1.91
C GLU A 93 -10.76 7.02 -2.36
N GLU A 94 -9.88 7.36 -1.42
CA GLU A 94 -8.46 7.59 -1.68
C GLU A 94 -7.75 6.27 -2.00
N PHE A 95 -8.03 5.21 -1.24
CA PHE A 95 -7.48 3.89 -1.51
C PHE A 95 -7.91 3.37 -2.89
N ARG A 96 -9.20 3.49 -3.23
CA ARG A 96 -9.71 3.12 -4.56
C ARG A 96 -9.08 3.94 -5.67
N ARG A 97 -8.85 5.24 -5.45
CA ARG A 97 -8.18 6.11 -6.42
C ARG A 97 -6.72 5.72 -6.61
N MET A 98 -6.01 5.33 -5.55
CA MET A 98 -4.63 4.83 -5.64
C MET A 98 -4.53 3.58 -6.52
N LEU A 99 -5.42 2.60 -6.31
CA LEU A 99 -5.49 1.38 -7.13
C LEU A 99 -5.77 1.71 -8.60
N ALA A 100 -6.77 2.56 -8.85
CA ALA A 100 -7.14 2.97 -10.20
C ALA A 100 -6.00 3.70 -10.92
N ASN A 101 -5.30 4.61 -10.24
CA ASN A 101 -4.16 5.35 -10.78
C ASN A 101 -3.01 4.42 -11.20
N SER A 102 -2.90 3.24 -10.57
CA SER A 102 -1.86 2.25 -10.85
C SER A 102 -2.35 1.06 -11.69
N ASN A 103 -3.61 1.09 -12.15
CA ASN A 103 -4.27 0.00 -12.87
C ASN A 103 -4.25 -1.35 -12.10
N VAL A 104 -4.34 -1.30 -10.77
CA VAL A 104 -4.40 -2.49 -9.92
C VAL A 104 -5.85 -2.85 -9.65
N ILE A 105 -6.19 -4.11 -9.86
CA ILE A 105 -7.46 -4.71 -9.43
C ILE A 105 -7.12 -5.75 -8.36
N LEU A 106 -7.75 -5.66 -7.19
CA LEU A 106 -7.47 -6.60 -6.12
C LEU A 106 -8.06 -7.99 -6.44
N PRO A 107 -7.40 -9.07 -6.03
CA PRO A 107 -7.98 -10.38 -6.20
C PRO A 107 -9.31 -10.54 -5.46
N GLY A 108 -10.24 -11.24 -6.11
CA GLY A 108 -11.62 -11.39 -5.64
C GLY A 108 -12.56 -10.29 -6.14
N GLU A 109 -12.04 -9.24 -6.78
CA GLU A 109 -12.87 -8.20 -7.38
C GLU A 109 -13.24 -8.50 -8.84
N PRO A 110 -14.40 -8.00 -9.31
CA PRO A 110 -14.80 -8.15 -10.71
C PRO A 110 -13.72 -7.61 -11.66
N GLY A 111 -13.33 -8.42 -12.65
CA GLY A 111 -12.32 -8.04 -13.63
C GLY A 111 -10.88 -8.35 -13.21
N PHE A 112 -10.66 -8.90 -12.01
CA PHE A 112 -9.34 -9.42 -11.63
C PHE A 112 -8.92 -10.56 -12.57
N ILE A 113 -7.71 -10.45 -13.11
CA ILE A 113 -7.08 -11.52 -13.90
C ILE A 113 -5.85 -11.96 -13.11
N PRO A 114 -5.79 -13.23 -12.65
CA PRO A 114 -4.60 -13.74 -11.99
C PRO A 114 -3.39 -13.58 -12.89
N PRO A 115 -2.29 -13.00 -12.41
CA PRO A 115 -1.07 -12.90 -13.19
C PRO A 115 -0.52 -14.29 -13.51
N VAL A 116 -0.11 -14.46 -14.76
CA VAL A 116 0.52 -15.69 -15.23
C VAL A 116 2.01 -15.58 -14.93
N GLN A 117 2.56 -16.52 -14.16
CA GLN A 117 4.02 -16.63 -14.03
C GLN A 117 4.60 -16.97 -15.41
N ALA A 118 5.52 -16.12 -15.89
CA ALA A 118 6.27 -16.35 -17.12
C ALA A 118 7.38 -17.39 -16.90
#